data_AF-A0A0N1IP61-F1
#
_entry.id   AF-A0A0N1IP61-F1
#
_cell.length_a   1.000
_cell.length_b   1.000
_cell.length_c   1.000
_cell.angle_alpha   90.00
_cell.angle_beta   90.00
_cell.angle_gamma   90.00
#
_symmetry.space_group_name_H-M   'P 1'
#
loop_
_entity.id
_entity.type
_entity.pdbx_description
1 polymer ?
#
loop_
_entity_poly.entity_id
_entity_poly.type
_entity_poly.pdbx_seq_one_letter_code
_entity_poly.pdbx_strand_id
1 'polypeptide(L)'
;MEVEVNNAVEFPDSDQKPSTFCKYCLNPENKQDNPGLRCEICNGFVHLTCLRRPGTPGDFACDVFFEFVCVECSDNKEEVFERKRFQWVNVLLLTLHHLSIQSYGISNNGFFHYKTHICSFIDRNWVLLFGTHL
;
A
#
# COMPACT_ATOMS: atom_id res chain seq x y z
N MET A 1 55.96 8.57 24.83
CA MET A 1 55.28 7.30 24.53
C MET A 1 53.88 7.46 25.10
N GLU A 2 52.97 8.02 24.32
CA GLU A 2 51.58 8.23 24.70
C GLU A 2 50.73 7.71 23.55
N VAL A 3 49.78 6.86 23.90
CA VAL A 3 49.11 5.89 23.03
C VAL A 3 47.94 6.58 22.34
N GLU A 4 47.93 6.59 21.01
CA GLU A 4 46.76 7.00 20.22
C GLU A 4 45.67 5.94 20.36
N VAL A 5 44.59 6.28 21.06
CA VAL A 5 43.39 5.44 21.14
C VAL A 5 42.50 5.75 19.93
N ASN A 6 42.74 5.06 18.82
CA ASN A 6 41.84 5.03 17.67
C ASN A 6 40.69 4.06 17.94
N ASN A 7 39.59 4.56 18.50
CA ASN A 7 38.31 3.85 18.52
C ASN A 7 37.29 4.61 17.69
N ALA A 8 37.45 4.59 16.37
CA ALA A 8 36.34 4.82 15.46
C ALA A 8 35.52 3.53 15.41
N VAL A 9 34.40 3.51 16.14
CA VAL A 9 33.39 2.46 15.97
C VAL A 9 32.67 2.77 14.66
N GLU A 10 33.04 2.05 13.59
CA GLU A 10 32.29 2.06 12.35
C GLU A 10 30.96 1.34 12.60
N PHE A 11 29.89 2.11 12.74
CA PHE A 11 28.54 1.57 12.65
C PHE A 11 28.25 1.27 11.18
N PRO A 12 27.80 0.05 10.81
CA PRO A 12 27.41 -0.22 9.44
C PRO A 12 26.22 0.67 9.10
N ASP A 13 26.45 1.63 8.21
CA ASP A 13 25.45 2.52 7.66
C ASP A 13 24.52 1.72 6.75
N SER A 14 23.45 1.19 7.33
CA SER A 14 22.33 0.63 6.58
C SER A 14 21.18 1.62 6.47
N ASP A 15 21.44 2.93 6.37
CA ASP A 15 20.42 3.90 5.97
C ASP A 15 20.26 3.88 4.44
N GLN A 16 19.66 2.81 3.93
CA GLN A 16 19.11 2.83 2.57
C GLN A 16 17.95 3.83 2.54
N LYS A 17 18.29 5.08 2.17
CA LYS A 17 17.32 6.16 1.97
C LYS A 17 16.19 5.67 1.04
N PRO A 18 14.92 5.80 1.44
CA PRO A 18 13.80 5.30 0.65
C PRO A 18 13.80 5.94 -0.74
N SER A 19 13.62 5.13 -1.79
CA SER A 19 13.55 5.65 -3.15
C SER A 19 12.33 6.55 -3.29
N THR A 20 12.52 7.72 -3.90
CA THR A 20 11.45 8.68 -4.24
C THR A 20 10.95 8.50 -5.67
N PHE A 21 11.47 7.52 -6.38
CA PHE A 21 11.10 7.19 -7.76
C PHE A 21 10.53 5.78 -7.82
N CYS A 22 9.53 5.61 -8.68
CA CYS A 22 8.91 4.34 -8.97
C CYS A 22 9.90 3.43 -9.71
N LYS A 23 10.02 2.20 -9.22
CA LYS A 23 10.95 1.20 -9.74
C LYS A 23 10.66 0.80 -11.19
N TYR A 24 9.40 0.90 -11.63
CA TYR A 24 9.00 0.40 -12.95
C TYR A 24 8.91 1.48 -14.02
N CYS A 25 8.32 2.64 -13.70
CA CYS A 25 8.17 3.73 -14.68
C CYS A 25 9.20 4.86 -14.50
N LEU A 26 10.02 4.81 -13.45
CA LEU A 26 11.06 5.80 -13.13
C LEU A 26 10.54 7.23 -12.86
N ASN A 27 9.22 7.41 -12.78
CA ASN A 27 8.60 8.68 -12.40
C ASN A 27 8.61 8.87 -10.87
N PRO A 28 8.57 10.12 -10.37
CA PRO A 28 8.56 10.39 -8.94
C PRO A 28 7.32 9.85 -8.23
N GLU A 29 7.45 9.62 -6.93
CA GLU A 29 6.35 9.33 -6.01
C GLU A 29 5.40 10.53 -5.92
N ASN A 30 4.10 10.28 -6.14
CA ASN A 30 3.05 11.25 -5.87
C ASN A 30 1.96 10.57 -5.04
N LYS A 31 2.02 10.73 -3.71
CA LYS A 31 1.09 10.08 -2.79
C LYS A 31 -0.38 10.49 -2.97
N GLN A 32 -0.61 11.69 -3.52
CA GLN A 32 -1.94 12.26 -3.66
C GLN A 32 -2.66 11.70 -4.90
N ASP A 33 -1.98 11.73 -6.06
CA ASP A 33 -2.62 11.42 -7.34
C ASP A 33 -2.22 10.06 -7.90
N ASN A 34 -1.06 9.53 -7.49
CA ASN A 34 -0.55 8.24 -7.96
C ASN A 34 0.08 7.48 -6.77
N PRO A 35 -0.75 7.02 -5.82
CA PRO A 35 -0.26 6.27 -4.67
C PRO A 35 0.43 4.98 -5.12
N GLY A 36 1.18 4.38 -4.19
CA GLY A 36 1.96 3.18 -4.47
C GLY A 36 2.35 2.43 -3.22
N LEU A 37 2.95 1.27 -3.44
CA LEU A 37 3.42 0.36 -2.41
C LEU A 37 4.95 0.39 -2.34
N ARG A 38 5.50 0.03 -1.18
CA ARG A 38 6.94 -0.14 -0.99
C ARG A 38 7.25 -1.60 -0.78
N CYS A 39 8.29 -2.07 -1.45
CA CYS A 39 8.77 -3.44 -1.30
C CYS A 39 9.37 -3.64 0.10
N GLU A 40 8.93 -4.63 0.85
CA GLU A 40 9.43 -4.93 2.21
C GLU A 40 10.92 -5.32 2.21
N ILE A 41 11.45 -5.82 1.09
CA ILE A 41 12.84 -6.30 1.00
C ILE A 41 13.81 -5.20 0.54
N CYS A 42 13.50 -4.52 -0.57
CA CYS A 42 14.41 -3.53 -1.16
C CYS A 42 13.99 -2.07 -0.91
N ASN A 43 12.92 -1.84 -0.16
CA ASN A 43 12.31 -0.52 0.12
C ASN A 43 11.98 0.32 -1.14
N GLY A 44 11.92 -0.35 -2.30
CA GLY A 44 11.65 0.28 -3.59
C GLY A 44 10.19 0.64 -3.72
N PHE A 45 9.90 1.87 -4.16
CA PHE A 45 8.54 2.35 -4.39
C PHE A 45 8.00 1.91 -5.75
N VAL A 46 6.73 1.53 -5.82
CA VAL A 46 6.02 1.15 -7.05
C VAL A 46 4.61 1.77 -7.04
N HIS A 47 4.25 2.53 -8.06
CA HIS A 47 2.89 3.07 -8.20
C HIS A 47 1.87 1.94 -8.35
N LEU A 48 0.65 2.12 -7.81
CA LEU A 48 -0.45 1.15 -7.97
C LEU A 48 -0.79 0.89 -9.44
N THR A 49 -0.66 1.91 -10.28
CA THR A 49 -0.87 1.84 -11.74
C THR A 49 0.26 1.16 -12.50
N CYS A 50 1.43 1.01 -11.87
CA CYS A 50 2.61 0.37 -12.47
C CYS A 50 2.74 -1.11 -12.08
N LEU A 51 1.96 -1.58 -11.11
CA LEU A 51 1.89 -3.01 -10.76
C LEU A 51 1.60 -3.84 -12.02
N ARG A 52 2.20 -5.04 -12.12
CA ARG A 52 2.10 -5.88 -13.34
C ARG A 52 0.65 -6.21 -13.70
N ARG A 53 -0.18 -6.40 -12.68
CA ARG A 53 -1.63 -6.30 -12.81
C ARG A 53 -2.02 -4.94 -12.24
N PRO A 54 -2.66 -4.05 -13.03
CA PRO A 54 -3.06 -2.75 -12.53
C PRO A 54 -3.95 -2.92 -11.29
N GLY A 55 -3.55 -2.31 -10.18
CA GLY A 55 -4.28 -2.39 -8.90
C GLY A 55 -3.82 -3.51 -7.97
N THR A 56 -4.35 -3.46 -6.74
CA THR A 56 -4.11 -4.45 -5.70
C THR A 56 -5.19 -5.53 -5.68
N PRO A 57 -4.96 -6.67 -5.00
CA PRO A 57 -6.01 -7.67 -4.83
C PRO A 57 -7.30 -7.04 -4.26
N GLY A 58 -8.42 -7.26 -4.94
CA GLY A 58 -9.73 -6.66 -4.59
C GLY A 58 -10.08 -5.40 -5.37
N ASP A 59 -9.12 -4.79 -6.09
CA ASP A 59 -9.31 -3.65 -6.99
C ASP A 59 -10.00 -2.43 -6.32
N PHE A 60 -9.71 -2.22 -5.04
CA PHE A 60 -10.15 -1.03 -4.33
C PHE A 60 -9.25 0.15 -4.69
N ALA A 61 -9.85 1.22 -5.22
CA ALA A 61 -9.17 2.47 -5.50
C ALA A 61 -8.36 2.97 -4.28
N CYS A 62 -7.08 3.29 -4.51
CA CYS A 62 -6.12 3.77 -3.53
C CYS A 62 -5.87 2.82 -2.34
N ASP A 63 -6.11 1.52 -2.52
CA ASP A 63 -5.82 0.53 -1.49
C ASP A 63 -4.33 0.20 -1.42
N VAL A 64 -3.67 0.80 -0.44
CA VAL A 64 -2.23 0.68 -0.16
C VAL A 64 -1.94 -0.15 1.09
N PHE A 65 -2.94 -0.82 1.67
CA PHE A 65 -2.79 -1.54 2.95
C PHE A 65 -2.31 -2.99 2.75
N PHE A 66 -1.16 -3.14 2.07
CA PHE A 66 -0.53 -4.41 1.78
C PHE A 66 0.94 -4.41 2.18
N GLU A 67 1.40 -5.56 2.66
CA GLU A 67 2.82 -5.92 2.63
C GLU A 67 3.13 -6.39 1.22
N PHE A 68 4.06 -5.71 0.56
CA PHE A 68 4.33 -5.87 -0.86
C PHE A 68 5.76 -6.37 -1.09
N VAL A 69 5.91 -7.35 -1.98
CA VAL A 69 7.22 -7.78 -2.47
C VAL A 69 7.24 -7.65 -3.98
N CYS A 70 8.18 -6.84 -4.49
CA CYS A 70 8.35 -6.64 -5.92
C CYS A 70 8.90 -7.91 -6.60
N VAL A 71 8.70 -8.01 -7.91
CA VAL A 71 9.11 -9.16 -8.75
C VAL A 71 10.57 -9.55 -8.56
N GLU A 72 11.46 -8.57 -8.45
CA GLU A 72 12.90 -8.83 -8.33
C GLU A 72 13.26 -9.51 -7.00
N CYS A 73 12.55 -9.16 -5.93
CA CYS A 73 12.80 -9.66 -4.58
C CYS A 73 12.01 -10.93 -4.26
N SER A 74 11.04 -11.29 -5.10
CA SER A 74 10.25 -12.51 -4.97
C SER A 74 10.98 -13.71 -5.59
N ASP A 75 10.97 -14.85 -4.88
CA ASP A 75 11.59 -16.10 -5.34
C ASP A 75 10.94 -16.61 -6.64
N ASN A 76 9.63 -16.40 -6.79
CA ASN A 76 8.84 -16.89 -7.92
C ASN A 76 8.80 -15.91 -9.10
N LYS A 77 9.50 -14.77 -9.03
CA LYS A 77 9.43 -13.68 -10.04
C LYS A 77 8.02 -13.14 -10.29
N GLU A 78 7.18 -13.20 -9.26
CA GLU A 78 5.83 -12.64 -9.23
C GLU A 78 5.69 -11.62 -8.10
N GLU A 79 4.77 -10.66 -8.27
CA GLU A 79 4.44 -9.70 -7.22
C GLU A 79 3.64 -10.40 -6.13
N VAL A 80 4.10 -10.27 -4.88
CA VAL A 80 3.43 -10.85 -3.72
C VAL A 80 2.77 -9.73 -2.94
N PHE A 81 1.51 -9.96 -2.57
CA PHE A 81 0.70 -9.05 -1.79
C PHE A 81 0.14 -9.81 -0.59
N GLU A 82 0.49 -9.37 0.60
CA GLU A 82 -0.09 -9.87 1.84
C GLU A 82 -0.93 -8.77 2.48
N ARG A 83 -2.18 -9.10 2.84
CA ARG A 83 -3.12 -8.12 3.37
C ARG A 83 -2.70 -7.73 4.78
N LYS A 84 -2.26 -6.49 4.97
CA LYS A 84 -1.92 -5.99 6.29
C LYS A 84 -3.19 -5.77 7.09
N ARG A 85 -3.19 -6.08 8.38
CA ARG A 85 -4.28 -5.65 9.26
C ARG A 85 -4.21 -4.13 9.43
N PHE A 86 -5.27 -3.43 9.05
CA PHE A 86 -5.37 -1.97 9.19
C PHE A 86 -6.53 -1.57 10.12
N GLN A 87 -6.44 -0.35 10.65
CA GLN A 87 -7.40 0.18 11.62
C GLN A 87 -8.78 0.36 10.98
N TRP A 88 -9.85 0.22 11.78
CA TRP A 88 -11.23 0.44 11.33
C TRP A 88 -11.45 1.80 10.67
N VAL A 89 -10.76 2.84 11.12
CA VAL A 89 -10.82 4.17 10.46
C VAL A 89 -10.36 4.11 9.01
N ASN A 90 -9.31 3.35 8.71
CA ASN A 90 -8.78 3.19 7.37
C ASN A 90 -9.71 2.32 6.50
N VAL A 91 -10.41 1.34 7.08
CA VAL A 91 -11.50 0.60 6.40
C VAL A 91 -12.62 1.53 5.97
N LEU A 92 -13.05 2.42 6.86
CA LEU A 92 -14.10 3.39 6.56
C LEU A 92 -13.64 4.38 5.49
N LEU A 93 -12.40 4.89 5.57
CA LEU A 93 -11.84 5.81 4.58
C LEU A 93 -11.74 5.15 3.20
N LEU A 94 -11.22 3.93 3.12
CA LEU A 94 -11.12 3.18 1.86
C LEU A 94 -12.51 2.92 1.26
N THR A 95 -13.46 2.49 2.11
CA THR A 95 -14.86 2.25 1.69
C THR A 95 -15.50 3.52 1.13
N LEU A 96 -15.39 4.64 1.87
CA LEU A 96 -15.96 5.92 1.45
C LEU A 96 -15.32 6.42 0.15
N HIS A 97 -14.00 6.31 0.04
CA HIS A 97 -13.28 6.71 -1.16
C HIS A 97 -13.72 5.88 -2.37
N HIS A 98 -13.76 4.56 -2.22
CA HIS A 98 -14.19 3.66 -3.27
C HIS A 98 -15.66 3.92 -3.70
N LEU A 99 -16.56 4.07 -2.72
CA LEU A 99 -17.96 4.42 -2.99
C LEU A 99 -18.08 5.78 -3.69
N SER A 100 -17.27 6.78 -3.30
CA SER A 100 -17.28 8.10 -3.92
C SER A 100 -16.89 8.09 -5.40
N ILE A 101 -15.99 7.18 -5.79
CA ILE A 101 -15.54 7.03 -7.18
C ILE A 101 -16.54 6.20 -8.01
N GLN A 102 -17.00 5.06 -7.48
CA GLN A 102 -17.76 4.09 -8.26
C GLN A 102 -19.29 4.29 -8.21
N SER A 103 -19.84 4.91 -7.18
CA SER A 103 -21.28 4.95 -6.93
C SER A 103 -21.94 6.27 -7.35
N TYR A 104 -21.74 6.66 -8.61
CA TYR A 104 -22.47 7.76 -9.23
C TYR A 104 -23.99 7.46 -9.19
N GLY A 105 -24.74 8.22 -8.39
CA GLY A 105 -26.20 8.11 -8.27
C GLY A 105 -26.73 7.46 -6.99
N ILE A 106 -25.90 6.79 -6.19
CA ILE A 106 -26.29 6.26 -4.86
C ILE A 106 -25.95 7.26 -3.75
N SER A 107 -24.95 8.12 -4.00
CA SER A 107 -24.59 9.18 -3.08
C SER A 107 -25.61 10.32 -3.13
N ASN A 108 -26.02 10.82 -1.98
CA ASN A 108 -26.80 12.06 -1.88
C ASN A 108 -25.80 13.20 -1.66
N ASN A 109 -25.31 13.83 -2.74
CA ASN A 109 -24.28 14.88 -2.68
C ASN A 109 -22.98 14.44 -1.97
N GLY A 110 -22.52 13.20 -2.21
CA GLY A 110 -21.31 12.66 -1.58
C GLY A 110 -21.52 12.09 -0.17
N PHE A 111 -22.73 12.14 0.37
CA PHE A 111 -23.07 11.47 1.63
C PHE A 111 -23.56 10.04 1.38
N PHE A 112 -23.12 9.13 2.25
CA PHE A 112 -23.49 7.71 2.22
C PHE A 112 -24.18 7.32 3.53
N HIS A 113 -25.29 6.59 3.41
CA HIS A 113 -25.97 6.02 4.56
C HIS A 113 -25.11 4.91 5.19
N TYR A 114 -24.81 5.04 6.48
CA TYR A 114 -23.93 4.13 7.19
C TYR A 114 -24.34 2.66 7.04
N LYS A 115 -25.59 2.31 7.38
CA LYS A 115 -26.05 0.92 7.34
C LYS A 115 -26.22 0.38 5.93
N THR A 116 -26.89 1.13 5.05
CA THR A 116 -27.29 0.62 3.73
C THR A 116 -26.16 0.66 2.71
N HIS A 117 -25.23 1.62 2.81
CA HIS A 117 -24.13 1.76 1.86
C HIS A 117 -22.81 1.25 2.46
N ILE A 118 -22.42 1.77 3.63
CA ILE A 118 -21.08 1.49 4.21
C ILE A 118 -21.02 0.05 4.77
N CYS A 119 -21.90 -0.30 5.71
CA CYS A 119 -21.91 -1.66 6.30
C CYS A 119 -22.16 -2.72 5.22
N SER A 120 -23.16 -2.53 4.35
CA SER A 120 -23.43 -3.44 3.23
C SER A 120 -22.21 -3.64 2.32
N PHE A 121 -21.43 -2.59 2.04
CA PHE A 121 -20.21 -2.71 1.24
C PHE A 121 -19.15 -3.53 1.97
N ILE A 122 -18.91 -3.23 3.25
CA ILE A 122 -17.92 -3.95 4.07
C ILE A 122 -18.28 -5.42 4.19
N ASP A 123 -19.55 -5.74 4.46
CA ASP A 123 -20.02 -7.12 4.63
C ASP A 123 -19.85 -7.94 3.34
N ARG A 124 -20.16 -7.34 2.17
CA ARG A 124 -19.97 -8.01 0.86
C ARG A 124 -18.50 -8.22 0.51
N ASN A 125 -17.63 -7.33 0.97
CA ASN A 125 -16.21 -7.32 0.66
C ASN A 125 -15.34 -7.80 1.83
N TRP A 126 -15.93 -8.47 2.82
CA TRP A 126 -15.27 -8.81 4.08
C TRP A 126 -13.94 -9.54 3.86
N VAL A 127 -13.94 -10.57 3.02
CA VAL A 127 -12.73 -11.37 2.73
C VAL A 127 -11.67 -10.55 2.00
N LEU A 128 -12.06 -9.61 1.13
CA LEU A 128 -11.11 -8.75 0.42
C LEU A 128 -10.52 -7.67 1.33
N LEU A 129 -11.34 -7.13 2.25
CA LEU A 129 -10.91 -6.11 3.19
C LEU A 129 -10.04 -6.69 4.31
N PHE A 130 -10.35 -7.88 4.82
CA PHE A 130 -9.69 -8.44 6.00
C PHE A 130 -8.87 -9.70 5.73
N GLY A 131 -8.89 -10.23 4.51
CA GLY A 131 -8.28 -11.51 4.16
C GLY A 131 -9.12 -12.71 4.63
N THR A 132 -8.72 -13.91 4.21
CA THR A 132 -9.19 -15.16 4.82
C THR A 132 -8.46 -15.36 6.14
N HIS A 133 -8.96 -14.76 7.21
CA HIS A 133 -8.62 -15.20 8.56
C HIS A 133 -9.20 -16.61 8.76
N LEU A 134 -8.39 -17.64 8.55
CA LEU A 134 -8.56 -18.98 9.12
C LEU A 134 -7.63 -19.11 10.32
#